data_AF-A0A1M6ZS64-F1
#
_entry.id   AF-A0A1M6ZS64-F1
#
_cell.length_a   1.000
_cell.length_b   1.000
_cell.length_c   1.000
_cell.angle_alpha   90.00
_cell.angle_beta   90.00
_cell.angle_gamma   90.00
#
_symmetry.space_group_name_H-M   'P 1'
#
loop_
_entity.id
_entity.type
_entity.pdbx_description
1 polymer ?
#
loop_
_entity_poly.entity_id
_entity_poly.type
_entity_poly.pdbx_seq_one_letter_code
_entity_poly.pdbx_strand_id
1 'polypeptide(L)'
;MPIVRILLVLLALASPALAQDGARDAAAAREAAQAFRVYVEGVTKTGGRPDLTRPEVAALLGRVFDLDALNALPPAQASDIAWLLDWMEAANATNKLFTRYGSKPGPQPDLAAIQRNMTEYEDQYAAAMNFLIRGQAREAVSSKLFMAGLAPEQRTRVREEGLAGARRSTAEFILAAICSVIESGGKPANARLVAAAIRDTREVWASYFLPQDRARVIELLADLPKRVPDEGARIDLAAFTAALQAVN
;
A
#
# COMPACT_ATOMS: atom_id res chain seq x y z
N MET A 1 -47.73 -12.39 13.98
CA MET A 1 -46.56 -11.53 14.27
C MET A 1 -45.18 -12.22 14.42
N PRO A 2 -44.99 -13.56 14.30
CA PRO A 2 -43.63 -14.14 14.32
C PRO A 2 -42.94 -14.12 12.94
N ILE A 3 -43.71 -14.27 11.85
CA ILE A 3 -43.18 -14.32 10.47
C ILE A 3 -42.54 -12.98 10.05
N VAL A 4 -43.14 -11.85 10.44
CA VAL A 4 -42.60 -10.50 10.16
C VAL A 4 -41.28 -10.26 10.91
N ARG A 5 -41.13 -10.80 12.13
CA ARG A 5 -39.88 -10.73 12.90
C ARG A 5 -38.78 -11.60 12.30
N ILE A 6 -39.12 -12.79 11.79
CA ILE A 6 -38.17 -13.68 11.10
C ILE A 6 -37.70 -13.05 9.78
N LEU A 7 -38.61 -12.43 9.02
CA LEU A 7 -38.26 -11.70 7.79
C LEU A 7 -37.38 -10.47 8.06
N LEU A 8 -37.63 -9.71 9.13
CA LEU A 8 -36.79 -8.58 9.51
C LEU A 8 -35.41 -9.01 10.01
N VAL A 9 -35.29 -10.15 10.68
CA VAL A 9 -33.99 -10.74 11.06
C VAL A 9 -33.23 -11.27 9.83
N LEU A 10 -33.92 -11.89 8.86
CA LEU A 10 -33.31 -12.33 7.59
C LEU A 10 -32.89 -11.15 6.68
N LEU A 11 -33.67 -10.06 6.65
CA LEU A 11 -33.30 -8.82 5.95
C LEU A 11 -32.17 -8.06 6.67
N ALA A 12 -32.10 -8.13 8.00
CA ALA A 12 -30.97 -7.59 8.77
C ALA A 12 -29.71 -8.47 8.67
N LEU A 13 -29.85 -9.77 8.38
CA LEU A 13 -28.73 -10.67 8.05
C LEU A 13 -28.30 -10.58 6.58
N ALA A 14 -29.12 -9.97 5.72
CA ALA A 14 -28.77 -9.55 4.37
C ALA A 14 -28.21 -8.11 4.31
N SER A 15 -27.70 -7.61 5.44
CA SER A 15 -26.94 -6.35 5.56
C SER A 15 -25.64 -6.40 4.72
N PRO A 16 -25.08 -5.23 4.32
CA PRO A 16 -24.27 -5.02 3.10
C PRO A 16 -22.90 -5.72 2.99
N ALA A 17 -22.62 -6.74 3.80
CA ALA A 17 -21.45 -7.60 3.67
C ALA A 17 -21.38 -8.34 2.33
N LEU A 18 -22.50 -8.48 1.62
CA LEU A 18 -22.57 -9.00 0.24
C LEU A 18 -22.29 -7.96 -0.85
N ALA A 19 -22.09 -6.68 -0.50
CA ALA A 19 -21.83 -5.61 -1.46
C ALA A 19 -20.35 -5.20 -1.57
N GLN A 20 -19.48 -5.70 -0.69
CA GLN A 20 -18.05 -5.43 -0.72
C GLN A 20 -17.34 -6.60 -1.38
N ASP A 21 -17.06 -6.44 -2.67
CA ASP A 21 -16.42 -7.44 -3.49
C ASP A 21 -15.01 -6.95 -3.85
N GLY A 22 -14.04 -7.33 -3.03
CA GLY A 22 -12.64 -6.94 -3.24
C GLY A 22 -12.10 -7.41 -4.60
N ALA A 23 -12.65 -8.48 -5.18
CA ALA A 23 -12.27 -8.91 -6.53
C ALA A 23 -12.81 -7.96 -7.59
N ARG A 24 -14.04 -7.46 -7.42
CA ARG A 24 -14.61 -6.43 -8.29
C ARG A 24 -13.83 -5.11 -8.19
N ASP A 25 -13.47 -4.68 -6.99
CA ASP A 25 -12.71 -3.44 -6.79
C ASP A 25 -11.30 -3.57 -7.37
N ALA A 26 -10.63 -4.71 -7.17
CA ALA A 26 -9.36 -5.03 -7.81
C ALA A 26 -9.45 -5.02 -9.35
N ALA A 27 -10.53 -5.56 -9.92
CA ALA A 27 -10.76 -5.50 -11.36
C ALA A 27 -10.92 -4.06 -11.86
N ALA A 28 -11.70 -3.24 -11.15
CA ALA A 28 -11.87 -1.82 -11.48
C ALA A 28 -10.55 -1.04 -11.37
N ALA A 29 -9.72 -1.33 -10.37
CA ALA A 29 -8.39 -0.76 -10.23
C ALA A 29 -7.47 -1.16 -11.39
N ARG A 30 -7.52 -2.42 -11.84
CA ARG A 30 -6.75 -2.90 -13.00
C ARG A 30 -7.17 -2.19 -14.30
N GLU A 31 -8.47 -2.03 -14.53
CA GLU A 31 -8.99 -1.30 -15.68
C GLU A 31 -8.52 0.17 -15.65
N ALA A 32 -8.60 0.82 -14.50
CA ALA A 32 -8.13 2.19 -14.31
C ALA A 32 -6.62 2.33 -14.52
N ALA A 33 -5.83 1.39 -14.01
CA ALA A 33 -4.37 1.35 -14.22
C ALA A 33 -4.02 1.19 -15.70
N GLN A 34 -4.77 0.37 -16.45
CA GLN A 34 -4.56 0.21 -17.89
C GLN A 34 -4.92 1.50 -18.65
N ALA A 35 -6.03 2.15 -18.31
CA ALA A 35 -6.40 3.44 -18.91
C ALA A 35 -5.36 4.53 -18.59
N PHE A 36 -4.84 4.56 -17.35
CA PHE A 36 -3.80 5.48 -16.95
C PHE A 36 -2.50 5.26 -17.74
N ARG A 37 -2.10 4.00 -17.95
CA ARG A 37 -0.95 3.66 -18.79
C ARG A 37 -1.11 4.19 -20.21
N VAL A 38 -2.28 3.98 -20.83
CA VAL A 38 -2.57 4.49 -22.18
C VAL A 38 -2.45 6.03 -22.23
N TYR A 39 -2.95 6.72 -21.19
CA TYR A 39 -2.79 8.17 -21.07
C TYR A 39 -1.32 8.60 -21.01
N VAL A 40 -0.53 8.01 -20.11
CA VAL A 40 0.90 8.33 -19.96
C VAL A 40 1.66 8.06 -21.25
N GLU A 41 1.40 6.94 -21.93
CA GLU A 41 1.99 6.63 -23.23
C GLU A 41 1.61 7.66 -24.31
N GLY A 42 0.34 8.06 -24.36
CA GLY A 42 -0.14 9.06 -25.32
C GLY A 42 0.54 10.41 -25.12
N VAL A 43 0.64 10.86 -23.87
CA VAL A 43 1.33 12.12 -23.52
C VAL A 43 2.84 12.04 -23.81
N THR A 44 3.46 10.88 -23.55
CA THR A 44 4.87 10.65 -23.88
C THR A 44 5.14 10.76 -25.38
N LYS A 45 4.26 10.19 -26.22
CA LYS A 45 4.40 10.22 -27.69
C LYS A 45 4.36 11.63 -28.27
N THR A 46 3.68 12.57 -27.62
CA THR A 46 3.63 13.98 -28.04
C THR A 46 4.72 14.84 -27.40
N GLY A 47 5.63 14.23 -26.63
CA GLY A 47 6.69 14.93 -25.90
C GLY A 47 6.20 15.75 -24.69
N GLY A 48 4.93 15.60 -24.32
CA GLY A 48 4.33 16.28 -23.17
C GLY A 48 4.55 15.51 -21.87
N ARG A 49 4.23 16.13 -20.72
CA ARG A 49 4.26 15.50 -19.39
C ARG A 49 2.85 15.19 -18.88
N PRO A 50 2.64 14.05 -18.19
CA PRO A 50 1.36 13.73 -17.59
C PRO A 50 0.93 14.79 -16.58
N ASP A 51 -0.24 15.39 -16.80
CA ASP A 51 -0.88 16.23 -15.80
C ASP A 51 -1.83 15.35 -14.97
N LEU A 52 -1.36 14.97 -13.79
CA LEU A 52 -2.08 14.08 -12.87
C LEU A 52 -3.21 14.79 -12.13
N THR A 53 -3.32 16.11 -12.26
CA THR A 53 -4.35 16.93 -11.60
C THR A 53 -5.61 17.09 -12.44
N ARG A 54 -5.55 16.73 -13.73
CA ARG A 54 -6.72 16.68 -14.62
C ARG A 54 -7.81 15.80 -14.01
N PRO A 55 -9.08 16.25 -13.94
CA PRO A 55 -10.14 15.52 -13.25
C PRO A 55 -10.28 14.06 -13.69
N GLU A 56 -10.18 13.79 -14.99
CA GLU A 56 -10.28 12.45 -15.55
C GLU A 56 -9.07 11.57 -15.20
N VAL A 57 -7.87 12.14 -15.07
CA VAL A 57 -6.66 11.39 -14.67
C VAL A 57 -6.67 11.15 -13.16
N ALA A 58 -7.05 12.15 -12.38
CA ALA A 58 -7.24 12.03 -10.94
C ALA A 58 -8.29 10.97 -10.60
N ALA A 59 -9.38 10.86 -11.38
CA ALA A 59 -10.37 9.81 -11.22
C ALA A 59 -9.81 8.39 -11.48
N LEU A 60 -8.90 8.24 -12.45
CA LEU A 60 -8.22 6.96 -12.68
C LEU A 60 -7.34 6.59 -11.49
N LEU A 61 -6.53 7.54 -11.00
CA LEU A 61 -5.68 7.33 -9.83
C LEU A 61 -6.52 7.02 -8.58
N GLY A 62 -7.65 7.71 -8.40
CA GLY A 62 -8.60 7.46 -7.31
C GLY A 62 -9.16 6.05 -7.31
N ARG A 63 -9.39 5.44 -8.49
CA ARG A 63 -9.80 4.02 -8.60
C ARG A 63 -8.66 3.05 -8.35
N VAL A 64 -7.45 3.38 -8.80
CA VAL A 64 -6.27 2.52 -8.57
C VAL A 64 -5.93 2.47 -7.09
N PHE A 65 -5.96 3.62 -6.42
CA PHE A 65 -5.60 3.79 -5.02
C PHE A 65 -6.85 4.02 -4.14
N ASP A 66 -7.94 3.31 -4.43
CA ASP A 66 -9.22 3.48 -3.73
C ASP A 66 -9.12 2.98 -2.29
N LEU A 67 -8.70 3.88 -1.41
CA LEU A 67 -8.49 3.59 0.00
C LEU A 67 -9.81 3.39 0.75
N ASP A 68 -10.89 4.04 0.31
CA ASP A 68 -12.20 3.88 0.93
C ASP A 68 -12.73 2.48 0.65
N ALA A 69 -12.62 1.99 -0.59
CA ALA A 69 -12.93 0.61 -0.92
C ALA A 69 -12.06 -0.37 -0.12
N LEU A 70 -10.73 -0.15 -0.06
CA LEU A 70 -9.83 -1.02 0.70
C LEU A 70 -10.17 -1.10 2.20
N ASN A 71 -10.51 0.04 2.82
CA ASN A 71 -10.88 0.14 4.23
C ASN A 71 -12.27 -0.41 4.53
N ALA A 72 -13.18 -0.36 3.54
CA ALA A 72 -14.54 -0.84 3.70
C ALA A 72 -14.59 -2.37 3.82
N LEU A 73 -13.69 -3.08 3.11
CA LEU A 73 -13.63 -4.54 3.06
C LEU A 73 -13.58 -5.22 4.45
N PRO A 74 -14.14 -6.44 4.59
CA PRO A 74 -14.13 -7.20 5.83
C PRO A 74 -12.70 -7.57 6.27
N PRO A 75 -12.50 -8.12 7.49
CA PRO A 75 -11.19 -8.64 7.90
C PRO A 75 -10.60 -9.61 6.87
N ALA A 76 -9.31 -9.46 6.59
CA ALA A 76 -8.59 -10.20 5.56
C ALA A 76 -8.74 -11.72 5.73
N GLN A 77 -8.97 -12.41 4.61
CA GLN A 77 -9.09 -13.87 4.54
C GLN A 77 -7.97 -14.48 3.69
N ALA A 78 -7.76 -15.79 3.83
CA ALA A 78 -6.81 -16.55 3.01
C ALA A 78 -7.15 -16.48 1.51
N SER A 79 -8.44 -16.52 1.16
CA SER A 79 -8.93 -16.46 -0.21
C SER A 79 -8.66 -15.12 -0.90
N ASP A 80 -8.38 -14.06 -0.11
CA ASP A 80 -8.19 -12.72 -0.65
C ASP A 80 -6.88 -12.58 -1.43
N ILE A 81 -5.93 -13.48 -1.20
CA ILE A 81 -4.57 -13.34 -1.72
C ILE A 81 -4.52 -13.19 -3.24
N ALA A 82 -5.41 -13.87 -3.98
CA ALA A 82 -5.41 -13.84 -5.44
C ALA A 82 -5.76 -12.45 -5.98
N TRP A 83 -6.88 -11.86 -5.53
CA TRP A 83 -7.31 -10.56 -6.01
C TRP A 83 -6.53 -9.41 -5.36
N LEU A 84 -6.01 -9.58 -4.14
CA LEU A 84 -5.14 -8.59 -3.51
C LEU A 84 -3.85 -8.41 -4.29
N LEU A 85 -3.18 -9.51 -4.69
CA LEU A 85 -1.96 -9.43 -5.50
C LEU A 85 -2.19 -8.68 -6.81
N ASP A 86 -3.33 -8.92 -7.45
CA ASP A 86 -3.74 -8.24 -8.68
C ASP A 86 -3.93 -6.72 -8.48
N TRP A 87 -4.59 -6.31 -7.39
CA TRP A 87 -4.76 -4.89 -7.08
C TRP A 87 -3.42 -4.23 -6.74
N MET A 88 -2.62 -4.88 -5.88
CA MET A 88 -1.33 -4.36 -5.44
C MET A 88 -0.34 -4.23 -6.61
N GLU A 89 -0.35 -5.16 -7.55
CA GLU A 89 0.46 -5.05 -8.77
C GLU A 89 0.01 -3.88 -9.64
N ALA A 90 -1.31 -3.69 -9.84
CA ALA A 90 -1.84 -2.55 -10.59
C ALA A 90 -1.47 -1.20 -9.94
N ALA A 91 -1.58 -1.11 -8.62
CA ALA A 91 -1.21 0.07 -7.84
C ALA A 91 0.30 0.35 -7.92
N ASN A 92 1.14 -0.67 -7.74
CA ASN A 92 2.59 -0.56 -7.80
C ASN A 92 3.07 -0.16 -9.21
N ALA A 93 2.51 -0.77 -10.26
CA ALA A 93 2.81 -0.42 -11.64
C ALA A 93 2.42 1.03 -11.96
N THR A 94 1.25 1.47 -11.50
CA THR A 94 0.78 2.86 -11.65
C THR A 94 1.70 3.84 -10.93
N ASN A 95 2.08 3.56 -9.68
CA ASN A 95 3.03 4.37 -8.92
C ASN A 95 4.39 4.50 -9.64
N LYS A 96 4.91 3.38 -10.18
CA LYS A 96 6.15 3.39 -10.96
C LYS A 96 6.06 4.23 -12.23
N LEU A 97 4.91 4.25 -12.91
CA LEU A 97 4.75 5.01 -14.15
C LEU A 97 4.96 6.50 -13.94
N PHE A 98 4.32 7.12 -12.95
CA PHE A 98 4.48 8.55 -12.73
C PHE A 98 5.77 8.91 -11.99
N THR A 99 6.27 8.07 -11.09
CA THR A 99 7.56 8.33 -10.42
C THR A 99 8.76 8.20 -11.35
N ARG A 100 8.67 7.37 -12.40
CA ARG A 100 9.75 7.14 -13.37
C ARG A 100 9.52 7.77 -14.74
N TYR A 101 8.49 8.58 -14.89
CA TYR A 101 8.19 9.26 -16.15
C TYR A 101 9.42 10.00 -16.73
N GLY A 102 9.69 9.78 -18.02
CA GLY A 102 10.82 10.41 -18.72
C GLY A 102 12.21 9.99 -18.24
N SER A 103 12.33 8.94 -17.42
CA SER A 103 13.63 8.37 -17.02
C SER A 103 14.33 7.77 -18.23
N LYS A 104 15.64 8.03 -18.37
CA LYS A 104 16.45 7.39 -19.40
C LYS A 104 16.65 5.90 -19.08
N PRO A 105 16.57 4.99 -20.06
CA PRO A 105 16.92 3.61 -19.86
C PRO A 105 18.43 3.50 -19.58
N GLY A 106 18.81 2.64 -18.63
CA GLY A 106 20.20 2.45 -18.26
C GLY A 106 20.37 1.46 -17.11
N PRO A 107 21.61 1.04 -16.83
CA PRO A 107 21.91 0.13 -15.72
C PRO A 107 21.73 0.78 -14.36
N GLN A 108 21.70 2.12 -14.30
CA GLN A 108 21.49 2.89 -13.08
C GLN A 108 20.16 3.67 -13.18
N PRO A 109 19.45 3.87 -12.06
CA PRO A 109 18.26 4.72 -12.04
C PRO A 109 18.58 6.16 -12.46
N ASP A 110 17.71 6.76 -13.27
CA ASP A 110 17.76 8.19 -13.60
C ASP A 110 17.30 9.02 -12.40
N LEU A 111 18.22 9.27 -11.46
CA LEU A 111 17.93 9.98 -10.22
C LEU A 111 17.41 11.40 -10.45
N ALA A 112 17.81 12.05 -11.55
CA ALA A 112 17.33 13.39 -11.89
C ALA A 112 15.85 13.36 -12.32
N ALA A 113 15.47 12.39 -13.14
CA ALA A 113 14.06 12.20 -13.50
C ALA A 113 13.21 11.82 -12.29
N ILE A 114 13.68 10.89 -11.47
CA ILE A 114 12.99 10.45 -10.25
C ILE A 114 12.80 11.65 -9.30
N GLN A 115 13.85 12.40 -8.97
CA GLN A 115 13.75 13.53 -8.04
C GLN A 115 12.76 14.59 -8.54
N ARG A 116 12.80 14.91 -9.83
CA ARG A 116 11.86 15.85 -10.45
C ARG A 116 10.42 15.35 -10.31
N ASN A 117 10.16 14.11 -10.70
CA ASN A 117 8.80 13.55 -10.66
C ASN A 117 8.27 13.41 -9.23
N MET A 118 9.14 13.06 -8.27
CA MET A 118 8.79 13.00 -6.85
C MET A 118 8.41 14.37 -6.26
N THR A 119 8.97 15.44 -6.83
CA THR A 119 8.62 16.82 -6.47
C THR A 119 7.33 17.26 -7.18
N GLU A 120 7.20 16.97 -8.47
CA GLU A 120 6.06 17.38 -9.31
C GLU A 120 4.76 16.65 -8.92
N TYR A 121 4.85 15.37 -8.56
CA TYR A 121 3.72 14.50 -8.24
C TYR A 121 3.69 14.08 -6.75
N GLU A 122 4.22 14.94 -5.87
CA GLU A 122 4.41 14.63 -4.46
C GLU A 122 3.11 14.17 -3.77
N ASP A 123 1.99 14.84 -4.06
CA ASP A 123 0.69 14.52 -3.45
C ASP A 123 0.16 13.17 -3.93
N GLN A 124 0.30 12.86 -5.23
CA GLN A 124 -0.09 11.58 -5.80
C GLN A 124 0.81 10.44 -5.28
N TYR A 125 2.10 10.71 -5.10
CA TYR A 125 3.01 9.76 -4.48
C TYR A 125 2.61 9.47 -3.03
N ALA A 126 2.31 10.50 -2.22
CA ALA A 126 1.88 10.31 -0.84
C ALA A 126 0.57 9.51 -0.73
N ALA A 127 -0.41 9.81 -1.59
CA ALA A 127 -1.66 9.05 -1.67
C ALA A 127 -1.41 7.58 -2.07
N ALA A 128 -0.56 7.34 -3.08
CA ALA A 128 -0.19 5.99 -3.50
C ALA A 128 0.52 5.22 -2.38
N MET A 129 1.45 5.86 -1.65
CA MET A 129 2.15 5.23 -0.52
C MET A 129 1.20 4.88 0.62
N ASN A 130 0.27 5.78 0.97
CA ASN A 130 -0.75 5.50 1.98
C ASN A 130 -1.58 4.25 1.61
N PHE A 131 -2.03 4.16 0.36
CA PHE A 131 -2.72 2.98 -0.14
C PHE A 131 -1.83 1.72 -0.10
N LEU A 132 -0.62 1.79 -0.65
CA LEU A 132 0.28 0.64 -0.78
C LEU A 132 0.72 0.06 0.58
N ILE A 133 0.93 0.90 1.59
CA ILE A 133 1.25 0.46 2.95
C ILE A 133 0.09 -0.35 3.53
N ARG A 134 -1.14 0.16 3.43
CA ARG A 134 -2.34 -0.52 3.95
C ARG A 134 -2.68 -1.79 3.17
N GLY A 135 -2.53 -1.73 1.85
CA GLY A 135 -2.74 -2.88 0.96
C GLY A 135 -1.75 -4.00 1.26
N GLN A 136 -0.46 -3.71 1.41
CA GLN A 136 0.53 -4.72 1.81
C GLN A 136 0.30 -5.27 3.22
N ALA A 137 -0.24 -4.47 4.15
CA ALA A 137 -0.57 -4.97 5.48
C ALA A 137 -1.66 -6.04 5.39
N ARG A 138 -2.66 -5.80 4.55
CA ARG A 138 -3.71 -6.77 4.26
C ARG A 138 -3.17 -8.02 3.57
N GLU A 139 -2.30 -7.84 2.57
CA GLU A 139 -1.62 -8.93 1.87
C GLU A 139 -0.77 -9.81 2.82
N ALA A 140 -0.06 -9.20 3.76
CA ALA A 140 0.74 -9.89 4.76
C ALA A 140 -0.12 -10.78 5.67
N VAL A 141 -1.29 -10.30 6.09
CA VAL A 141 -2.27 -11.09 6.86
C VAL A 141 -2.84 -12.23 6.00
N SER A 142 -3.31 -11.94 4.79
CA SER A 142 -3.86 -12.95 3.87
C SER A 142 -2.86 -14.04 3.51
N SER A 143 -1.59 -13.69 3.30
CA SER A 143 -0.52 -14.64 3.00
C SER A 143 -0.23 -15.59 4.17
N LYS A 144 -0.23 -15.07 5.40
CA LYS A 144 -0.10 -15.90 6.61
C LYS A 144 -1.26 -16.88 6.74
N LEU A 145 -2.50 -16.40 6.56
CA LEU A 145 -3.70 -17.24 6.62
C LEU A 145 -3.72 -18.29 5.51
N PHE A 146 -3.34 -17.91 4.29
CA PHE A 146 -3.21 -18.82 3.16
C PHE A 146 -2.24 -19.94 3.48
N MET A 147 -1.02 -19.62 3.93
CA MET A 147 0.00 -20.61 4.26
C MET A 147 -0.43 -21.53 5.42
N ALA A 148 -1.10 -20.98 6.44
CA ALA A 148 -1.63 -21.76 7.55
C ALA A 148 -2.74 -22.75 7.10
N GLY A 149 -3.55 -22.36 6.12
CA GLY A 149 -4.63 -23.18 5.56
C GLY A 149 -4.18 -24.28 4.59
N LEU A 150 -2.92 -24.28 4.14
CA LEU A 150 -2.40 -25.31 3.25
C LEU A 150 -2.22 -26.65 3.98
N ALA A 151 -2.55 -27.75 3.31
CA ALA A 151 -2.18 -29.10 3.72
C ALA A 151 -0.64 -29.25 3.76
N PRO A 152 -0.08 -30.16 4.58
CA PRO A 152 1.37 -30.32 4.70
C PRO A 152 2.09 -30.53 3.36
N GLU A 153 1.51 -31.33 2.46
CA GLU A 153 2.08 -31.65 1.13
C GLU A 153 2.08 -30.42 0.20
N GLN A 154 1.20 -29.47 0.48
CA GLN A 154 1.06 -28.22 -0.25
C GLN A 154 2.00 -27.12 0.30
N ARG A 155 2.63 -27.31 1.46
CA ARG A 155 3.65 -26.40 2.01
C ARG A 155 5.00 -26.72 1.41
N THR A 156 5.08 -26.56 0.10
CA THR A 156 6.32 -26.82 -0.63
C THR A 156 7.37 -25.77 -0.31
N ARG A 157 8.65 -26.15 -0.43
CA ARG A 157 9.77 -25.22 -0.28
C ARG A 157 9.62 -23.95 -1.11
N VAL A 158 9.09 -24.06 -2.33
CA VAL A 158 8.86 -22.90 -3.23
C VAL A 158 7.90 -21.89 -2.60
N ARG A 159 6.84 -22.34 -1.93
CA ARG A 159 5.87 -21.44 -1.26
C ARG A 159 6.45 -20.82 -0.01
N GLU A 160 7.25 -21.57 0.76
CA GLU A 160 7.95 -21.04 1.92
C GLU A 160 8.98 -19.98 1.54
N GLU A 161 9.79 -20.25 0.51
CA GLU A 161 10.74 -19.29 -0.06
C GLU A 161 10.04 -18.06 -0.63
N GLY A 162 8.90 -18.25 -1.31
CA GLY A 162 8.05 -17.16 -1.81
C GLY A 162 7.55 -16.26 -0.68
N LEU A 163 7.00 -16.83 0.40
CA LEU A 163 6.55 -16.06 1.57
C LEU A 163 7.72 -15.34 2.26
N ALA A 164 8.87 -16.00 2.39
CA ALA A 164 10.05 -15.39 2.99
C ALA A 164 10.57 -14.22 2.14
N GLY A 165 10.54 -14.35 0.80
CA GLY A 165 10.86 -13.30 -0.14
C GLY A 165 9.91 -12.11 -0.05
N ALA A 166 8.59 -12.37 -0.08
CA ALA A 166 7.56 -11.35 0.10
C ALA A 166 7.76 -10.55 1.39
N ARG A 167 7.98 -11.26 2.52
CA ARG A 167 8.24 -10.63 3.81
C ARG A 167 9.44 -9.68 3.78
N ARG A 168 10.55 -10.12 3.18
CA ARG A 168 11.77 -9.29 3.06
C ARG A 168 11.50 -8.04 2.23
N SER A 169 10.87 -8.20 1.07
CA SER A 169 10.51 -7.08 0.19
C SER A 169 9.59 -6.08 0.88
N THR A 170 8.61 -6.53 1.65
CA THR A 170 7.72 -5.64 2.42
C THR A 170 8.47 -4.89 3.54
N ALA A 171 9.42 -5.54 4.23
CA ALA A 171 10.25 -4.86 5.23
C ALA A 171 11.11 -3.76 4.58
N GLU A 172 11.74 -4.04 3.44
CA GLU A 172 12.49 -3.05 2.66
C GLU A 172 11.60 -1.90 2.17
N PHE A 173 10.38 -2.20 1.72
CA PHE A 173 9.41 -1.19 1.29
C PHE A 173 9.00 -0.27 2.44
N ILE A 174 8.67 -0.81 3.62
CA ILE A 174 8.29 0.01 4.78
C ILE A 174 9.47 0.85 5.25
N LEU A 175 10.70 0.32 5.21
CA LEU A 175 11.90 1.10 5.49
C LEU A 175 12.05 2.27 4.49
N ALA A 176 11.85 2.02 3.20
CA ALA A 176 11.90 3.07 2.17
C ALA A 176 10.79 4.13 2.37
N ALA A 177 9.59 3.73 2.80
CA ALA A 177 8.50 4.65 3.14
C ALA A 177 8.82 5.52 4.36
N ILE A 178 9.49 4.96 5.37
CA ILE A 178 9.97 5.75 6.52
C ILE A 178 11.04 6.74 6.07
N CYS A 179 12.00 6.30 5.25
CA CYS A 179 13.02 7.19 4.69
C CYS A 179 12.38 8.33 3.90
N SER A 180 11.32 8.09 3.11
CA SER A 180 10.66 9.17 2.38
C SER A 180 9.97 10.19 3.30
N VAL A 181 9.45 9.79 4.46
CA VAL A 181 8.93 10.72 5.49
C VAL A 181 10.05 11.52 6.16
N ILE A 182 11.20 10.89 6.41
CA ILE A 182 12.36 11.55 7.01
C ILE A 182 13.02 12.53 6.04
N GLU A 183 13.18 12.12 4.79
CA GLU A 183 13.85 12.86 3.74
C GLU A 183 12.91 13.83 3.04
N SER A 184 11.60 13.82 3.35
CA SER A 184 10.68 14.77 2.75
C SER A 184 11.03 16.19 3.18
N GLY A 185 11.74 16.91 2.30
CA GLY A 185 11.70 18.37 2.24
C GLY A 185 10.40 18.89 1.63
N GLY A 186 9.42 17.99 1.39
CA GLY A 186 8.11 18.25 0.82
C GLY A 186 7.07 18.73 1.84
N LYS A 187 5.80 18.64 1.47
CA LYS A 187 4.68 19.17 2.26
C LYS A 187 4.49 18.36 3.56
N PRO A 188 4.37 19.01 4.73
CA PRO A 188 4.11 18.32 6.00
C PRO A 188 2.87 17.42 5.99
N ALA A 189 1.83 17.79 5.22
CA ALA A 189 0.62 16.98 5.06
C ALA A 189 0.90 15.59 4.46
N ASN A 190 1.82 15.49 3.50
CA ASN A 190 2.19 14.25 2.85
C ASN A 190 2.99 13.33 3.80
N ALA A 191 3.92 13.92 4.57
CA ALA A 191 4.65 13.22 5.61
C ALA A 191 3.70 12.60 6.66
N ARG A 192 2.73 13.38 7.14
CA ARG A 192 1.69 12.89 8.08
C ARG A 192 0.85 11.78 7.47
N LEU A 193 0.46 11.90 6.20
CA LEU A 193 -0.36 10.90 5.52
C LEU A 193 0.34 9.53 5.48
N VAL A 194 1.62 9.50 5.12
CA VAL A 194 2.41 8.27 5.07
C VAL A 194 2.71 7.73 6.47
N ALA A 195 3.10 8.59 7.42
CA ALA A 195 3.36 8.21 8.80
C ALA A 195 2.11 7.60 9.48
N ALA A 196 0.93 8.18 9.24
CA ALA A 196 -0.34 7.66 9.73
C ALA A 196 -0.64 6.26 9.20
N ALA A 197 -0.37 5.99 7.91
CA ALA A 197 -0.53 4.67 7.32
C ALA A 197 0.37 3.62 7.99
N ILE A 198 1.62 3.98 8.28
CA ILE A 198 2.60 3.14 8.99
C ILE A 198 2.11 2.85 10.42
N ARG A 199 1.67 3.89 11.14
CA ARG A 199 1.12 3.75 12.49
C ARG A 199 -0.12 2.85 12.52
N ASP A 200 -1.04 3.03 11.59
CA ASP A 200 -2.31 2.29 11.59
C ASP A 200 -2.12 0.80 11.29
N THR A 201 -1.04 0.46 10.60
CA THR A 201 -0.69 -0.91 10.23
C THR A 201 0.36 -1.55 11.16
N ARG A 202 0.76 -0.85 12.24
CA ARG A 202 1.87 -1.22 13.11
C ARG A 202 1.82 -2.64 13.67
N GLU A 203 0.65 -3.11 14.10
CA GLU A 203 0.49 -4.43 14.72
C GLU A 203 0.76 -5.55 13.71
N VAL A 204 0.38 -5.34 12.45
CA VAL A 204 0.67 -6.27 11.37
C VAL A 204 2.18 -6.39 11.20
N TRP A 205 2.88 -5.27 11.10
CA TRP A 205 4.33 -5.24 10.91
C TRP A 205 5.10 -5.80 12.09
N ALA A 206 4.71 -5.47 13.32
CA ALA A 206 5.28 -6.04 14.53
C ALA A 206 5.26 -7.57 14.47
N SER A 207 4.11 -8.16 14.11
CA SER A 207 3.96 -9.61 14.01
C SER A 207 4.59 -10.23 12.74
N TYR A 208 4.77 -9.46 11.67
CA TYR A 208 5.15 -9.97 10.35
C TYR A 208 6.65 -9.90 10.10
N PHE A 209 7.31 -8.85 10.58
CA PHE A 209 8.76 -8.65 10.44
C PHE A 209 9.55 -9.66 11.27
N LEU A 210 10.75 -10.00 10.79
CA LEU A 210 11.70 -10.77 11.58
C LEU A 210 12.37 -9.86 12.62
N PRO A 211 12.96 -10.42 13.70
CA PRO A 211 13.63 -9.63 14.73
C PRO A 211 14.67 -8.65 14.17
N GLN A 212 15.47 -9.06 13.18
CA GLN A 212 16.47 -8.19 12.55
C GLN A 212 15.85 -7.05 11.73
N ASP A 213 14.70 -7.28 11.10
CA ASP A 213 13.99 -6.25 10.34
C ASP A 213 13.42 -5.20 11.30
N ARG A 214 12.83 -5.65 12.43
CA ARG A 214 12.36 -4.76 13.51
C ARG A 214 13.51 -3.93 14.08
N ALA A 215 14.65 -4.56 14.39
CA ALA A 215 15.83 -3.88 14.91
C ALA A 215 16.32 -2.78 13.95
N ARG A 216 16.40 -3.06 12.65
CA ARG A 216 16.80 -2.09 11.62
C ARG A 216 15.86 -0.89 11.54
N VAL A 217 14.55 -1.12 11.62
CA VAL A 217 13.56 -0.03 11.62
C VAL A 217 13.66 0.81 12.89
N ILE A 218 13.84 0.18 14.06
CA ILE A 218 14.02 0.88 15.34
C ILE A 218 15.29 1.75 15.30
N GLU A 219 16.40 1.22 14.78
CA GLU A 219 17.65 1.97 14.62
C GLU A 219 17.47 3.19 13.70
N LEU A 220 16.78 3.02 12.56
CA LEU A 220 16.49 4.14 11.67
C LEU A 220 15.70 5.26 12.38
N LEU A 221 14.79 4.89 13.28
CA LEU A 221 13.89 5.81 13.99
C LEU A 221 14.49 6.35 15.31
N ALA A 222 15.71 5.98 15.69
CA ALA A 222 16.27 6.34 16.99
C ALA A 222 16.43 7.86 17.20
N ASP A 223 16.64 8.64 16.14
CA ASP A 223 16.84 10.11 16.20
C ASP A 223 15.69 10.89 15.55
N LEU A 224 14.47 10.40 15.69
CA LEU A 224 13.24 10.99 15.15
C LEU A 224 13.12 12.51 15.37
N PRO A 225 13.39 13.09 16.56
CA PRO A 225 13.29 14.53 16.78
C PRO A 225 14.20 15.39 15.90
N LYS A 226 15.39 14.89 15.54
CA LYS A 226 16.30 15.61 14.64
C LYS A 226 15.98 15.40 13.16
N ARG A 227 15.38 14.26 12.82
CA ARG A 227 15.19 13.81 11.44
C ARG A 227 13.81 14.12 10.87
N VAL A 228 12.79 14.28 11.71
CA VAL A 228 11.40 14.52 11.29
C VAL A 228 10.90 15.84 11.89
N PRO A 229 10.93 16.94 11.11
CA PRO A 229 10.53 18.25 11.60
C PRO A 229 9.05 18.31 12.00
N ASP A 230 8.18 17.62 11.26
CA ASP A 230 6.75 17.60 11.54
C ASP A 230 6.41 16.77 12.80
N GLU A 231 5.76 17.43 13.76
CA GLU A 231 5.42 16.81 15.05
C GLU A 231 4.41 15.66 14.91
N GLY A 232 3.41 15.81 14.03
CA GLY A 232 2.38 14.80 13.82
C GLY A 232 2.98 13.51 13.23
N ALA A 233 3.79 13.63 12.18
CA ALA A 233 4.50 12.50 11.60
C ALA A 233 5.44 11.83 12.62
N ARG A 234 6.10 12.62 13.48
CA ARG A 234 6.99 12.11 14.53
C ARG A 234 6.24 11.29 15.58
N ILE A 235 5.07 11.75 16.02
CA ILE A 235 4.21 11.03 16.97
C ILE A 235 3.77 9.68 16.37
N ASP A 236 3.35 9.68 15.11
CA ASP A 236 2.91 8.48 14.41
C ASP A 236 4.04 7.45 14.25
N LEU A 237 5.24 7.90 13.87
CA LEU A 237 6.42 7.03 13.78
C LEU A 237 6.88 6.52 15.15
N ALA A 238 6.78 7.32 16.20
CA ALA A 238 7.10 6.87 17.56
C ALA A 238 6.13 5.77 18.04
N ALA A 239 4.83 5.90 17.74
CA ALA A 239 3.85 4.86 18.03
C ALA A 239 4.15 3.56 17.26
N PHE A 240 4.65 3.66 16.02
CA PHE A 240 5.13 2.51 15.27
C PHE A 240 6.35 1.84 15.95
N THR A 241 7.36 2.63 16.33
CA THR A 241 8.54 2.13 17.06
C THR A 241 8.14 1.37 18.34
N ALA A 242 7.19 1.92 19.11
CA ALA A 242 6.71 1.28 20.34
C ALA A 242 6.07 -0.09 20.08
N ALA A 243 5.26 -0.22 19.03
CA ALA A 243 4.67 -1.51 18.66
C ALA A 243 5.74 -2.55 18.25
N LEU A 244 6.77 -2.14 17.50
CA LEU A 244 7.87 -3.05 17.13
C LEU A 244 8.67 -3.53 18.35
N GLN A 245 8.81 -2.70 19.39
CA GLN A 245 9.49 -3.03 20.64
C GLN A 245 8.68 -3.95 21.55
N ALA A 246 7.34 -3.96 21.42
CA ALA A 246 6.45 -4.76 22.28
C ALA A 246 6.47 -6.26 21.97
N VAL A 247 6.90 -6.64 20.76
CA VAL A 247 7.03 -8.03 20.30
C VAL A 247 8.50 -8.46 20.31
N ASN A 248 8.96 -8.91 21.49
CA ASN A 248 10.21 -9.65 21.66
C ASN A 248 9.93 -11.15 21.61
#